data_AF-A0A2P6MJJ6-F1
#
_entry.id   AF-A0A2P6MJJ6-F1
#
_cell.length_a   1.000
_cell.length_b   1.000
_cell.length_c   1.000
_cell.angle_alpha   90.00
_cell.angle_beta   90.00
_cell.angle_gamma   90.00
#
_symmetry.space_group_name_H-M   'P 1'
#
loop_
_entity.id
_entity.type
_entity.pdbx_description
1 polymer ?
#
loop_
_entity_poly.entity_id
_entity_poly.type
_entity_poly.pdbx_seq_one_letter_code
_entity_poly.pdbx_strand_id
1 'polypeptide(L)'
;MLQKRLIIVGGVVLLAGCSDPYTAHKNTITSLFDEGNIGEAAEAADTALADEELEDEQRETLRNEIETAAADLLEEINTSLEEDVSNYEDYIVSLNGLDALPVSDLDQEIRSTSETLEQIEESVTKFEYGMEFKSTDEFDRAIRHLKEVDPVAKQYHEDAAVELENLYAGALDQEIAKAESEYENGLTKKAMQTLEDAESEYTSNEVSSDLIETYSKEAVLEDIEAIRKLESEGQLDEALTLLQETKDYAKGNTMVLDNLETELNNTITASKKAELEELLEYTDYRYDEFDDVTIYVPSGYSTEYIEIPRHGVAFYPRLKVGDLGFENDPSIFGEFYMVLGFHRDSWIFFEQIQFIVDGETETWFIERLDKQTDVDRGIYEWYMAASHNTVYNMDQYIEFLGTIAESTTAKVRFSGQGTVEHTITEQEKKNLERMLELYESYEQLVQGPE
;
A
#
# COMPACT_ATOMS: atom_id res chain seq x y z
N MET A 1 -5.49 -44.57 -43.70
CA MET A 1 -5.83 -44.94 -45.09
C MET A 1 -4.73 -44.39 -45.97
N LEU A 2 -3.89 -45.27 -46.55
CA LEU A 2 -2.75 -44.90 -47.38
C LEU A 2 -3.23 -44.30 -48.71
N GLN A 3 -2.92 -43.04 -48.97
CA GLN A 3 -2.85 -42.49 -50.32
C GLN A 3 -1.39 -42.14 -50.61
N LYS A 4 -0.78 -42.95 -51.47
CA LYS A 4 0.57 -42.75 -52.00
C LYS A 4 0.60 -41.44 -52.78
N ARG A 5 1.34 -40.43 -52.28
CA ARG A 5 1.80 -39.32 -53.10
C ARG A 5 2.89 -39.84 -54.03
N LEU A 6 2.64 -39.69 -55.32
CA LEU A 6 3.56 -39.99 -56.41
C LEU A 6 4.59 -38.85 -56.43
N ILE A 7 5.83 -39.13 -56.01
CA ILE A 7 6.96 -38.22 -56.23
C ILE A 7 7.27 -38.31 -57.73
N ILE A 8 6.90 -37.28 -58.48
CA ILE A 8 7.42 -37.07 -59.82
C ILE A 8 8.78 -36.40 -59.64
N VAL A 9 9.84 -37.21 -59.70
CA VAL A 9 11.19 -36.70 -59.94
C VAL A 9 11.19 -36.21 -61.38
N GLY A 10 11.08 -34.90 -61.57
CA GLY A 10 11.28 -34.24 -62.85
C GLY A 10 12.76 -34.38 -63.22
N GLY A 11 13.09 -35.48 -63.89
CA GLY A 11 14.41 -35.63 -64.51
C GLY A 11 14.56 -34.56 -65.59
N VAL A 12 15.41 -33.57 -65.32
CA VAL A 12 15.94 -32.67 -66.34
C VAL A 12 16.62 -33.54 -67.39
N VAL A 13 16.05 -33.54 -68.60
CA VAL A 13 16.67 -34.14 -69.78
C VAL A 13 17.81 -33.22 -70.18
N LEU A 14 19.03 -33.55 -69.76
CA LEU A 14 20.27 -32.97 -70.30
C LEU A 14 20.38 -33.31 -71.79
N LEU A 15 19.94 -32.38 -72.63
CA LEU A 15 20.32 -32.35 -74.04
C LEU A 15 21.82 -32.04 -74.10
N ALA A 16 22.64 -33.08 -74.26
CA ALA A 16 24.07 -33.00 -74.51
C ALA A 16 24.36 -32.34 -75.87
N GLY A 17 24.23 -31.01 -75.92
CA GLY A 17 25.08 -30.16 -76.76
C GLY A 17 26.31 -29.80 -75.93
N CYS A 18 27.48 -29.62 -76.56
CA CYS A 18 28.70 -29.16 -75.89
C CYS A 18 28.55 -27.74 -75.32
N SER A 19 27.79 -27.57 -74.23
CA SER A 19 27.82 -26.36 -73.42
C SER A 19 29.01 -26.46 -72.48
N ASP A 20 29.84 -25.43 -72.50
CA ASP A 20 30.89 -25.19 -71.51
C ASP A 20 30.31 -25.32 -70.08
N PRO A 21 30.97 -26.05 -69.14
CA PRO A 21 30.45 -26.33 -67.81
C PRO A 21 29.98 -25.10 -67.04
N TYR A 22 30.70 -23.97 -67.17
CA TYR A 22 30.32 -22.68 -66.57
C TYR A 22 28.93 -22.22 -67.05
N THR A 23 28.64 -22.33 -68.35
CA THR A 23 27.35 -21.91 -68.91
C THR A 23 26.21 -22.80 -68.41
N ALA A 24 26.46 -24.10 -68.23
CA ALA A 24 25.46 -25.02 -67.70
C ALA A 24 25.11 -24.68 -66.25
N HIS A 25 26.13 -24.54 -65.38
CA HIS A 25 25.95 -24.17 -63.97
C HIS A 25 25.26 -22.83 -63.82
N LYS A 26 25.73 -21.80 -64.53
CA LYS A 26 25.14 -20.47 -64.53
C LYS A 26 23.64 -20.51 -64.87
N ASN A 27 23.28 -21.14 -65.98
CA ASN A 27 21.88 -21.19 -66.41
C ASN A 27 20.98 -21.91 -65.41
N THR A 28 21.48 -22.99 -64.79
CA THR A 28 20.73 -23.71 -63.75
C THR A 28 20.52 -22.84 -62.53
N ILE A 29 21.57 -22.19 -62.01
CA ILE A 29 21.48 -21.33 -60.83
C ILE A 29 20.56 -20.13 -61.10
N THR A 30 20.73 -19.44 -62.23
CA THR A 30 19.85 -18.32 -62.61
C THR A 30 18.39 -18.74 -62.72
N SER A 31 18.10 -19.89 -63.35
CA SER A 31 16.71 -20.40 -63.44
C SER A 31 16.10 -20.66 -62.06
N LEU A 32 16.89 -21.16 -61.10
CA LEU A 32 16.42 -21.43 -59.75
C LEU A 32 16.17 -20.14 -58.95
N PHE A 33 17.01 -19.11 -59.14
CA PHE A 33 16.74 -17.77 -58.62
C PHE A 33 15.45 -17.18 -59.21
N ASP A 34 15.31 -17.23 -60.54
CA ASP A 34 14.12 -16.70 -61.25
C ASP A 34 12.82 -17.42 -60.85
N GLU A 35 12.91 -18.69 -60.46
CA GLU A 35 11.79 -19.50 -59.97
C GLU A 35 11.51 -19.33 -58.47
N GLY A 36 12.34 -18.57 -57.74
CA GLY A 36 12.24 -18.40 -56.29
C GLY A 36 12.68 -19.63 -55.47
N ASN A 37 13.32 -20.61 -56.12
CA ASN A 37 13.79 -21.85 -55.49
C ASN A 37 15.19 -21.65 -54.86
N ILE A 38 15.32 -20.68 -53.95
CA ILE A 38 16.62 -20.20 -53.45
C ILE A 38 17.41 -21.29 -52.72
N GLY A 39 16.74 -22.16 -51.97
CA GLY A 39 17.41 -23.31 -51.33
C GLY A 39 18.03 -24.26 -52.35
N GLU A 40 17.33 -24.55 -53.46
CA GLU A 40 17.88 -25.37 -54.55
C GLU A 40 18.98 -24.63 -55.31
N ALA A 41 18.87 -23.30 -55.46
CA ALA A 41 19.90 -22.46 -56.04
C ALA A 41 21.20 -22.51 -55.21
N ALA A 42 21.08 -22.54 -53.89
CA ALA A 42 22.23 -22.66 -52.98
C ALA A 42 22.94 -24.02 -53.10
N GLU A 43 22.19 -25.12 -53.16
CA GLU A 43 22.76 -26.45 -53.40
C GLU A 43 23.46 -26.54 -54.77
N ALA A 44 22.85 -25.94 -55.80
CA ALA A 44 23.41 -25.88 -57.15
C ALA A 44 24.69 -25.02 -57.19
N ALA A 45 24.71 -23.89 -56.47
CA ALA A 45 25.86 -23.02 -56.33
C ALA A 45 27.04 -23.71 -55.63
N ASP A 46 26.81 -24.39 -54.50
CA ASP A 46 27.85 -25.14 -53.80
C ASP A 46 28.45 -26.23 -54.69
N THR A 47 27.58 -26.98 -55.38
CA THR A 47 28.00 -28.01 -56.36
C THR A 47 28.84 -27.41 -57.48
N ALA A 48 28.40 -26.30 -58.07
CA ALA A 48 29.10 -25.65 -59.17
C ALA A 48 30.46 -25.09 -58.75
N LEU A 49 30.55 -24.46 -57.57
CA LEU A 49 31.82 -23.91 -57.08
C LEU A 49 32.81 -25.01 -56.66
N ALA A 50 32.32 -26.20 -56.29
CA ALA A 50 33.15 -27.38 -56.03
C ALA A 50 33.59 -28.12 -57.31
N ASP A 51 33.07 -27.75 -58.48
CA ASP A 51 33.39 -28.43 -59.74
C ASP A 51 34.85 -28.20 -60.16
N GLU A 52 35.60 -29.29 -60.30
CA GLU A 52 37.00 -29.29 -60.74
C GLU A 52 37.15 -28.99 -62.24
N GLU A 53 36.06 -29.06 -63.02
CA GLU A 53 36.05 -28.72 -64.44
C GLU A 53 36.03 -27.20 -64.70
N LEU A 54 35.72 -26.38 -63.69
CA LEU A 54 35.75 -24.92 -63.80
C LEU A 54 37.16 -24.35 -63.56
N GLU A 55 37.60 -23.46 -64.47
CA GLU A 55 38.80 -22.65 -64.26
C GLU A 55 38.58 -21.65 -63.11
N ASP A 56 39.65 -21.26 -62.40
CA ASP A 56 39.55 -20.35 -61.25
C ASP A 56 38.88 -19.01 -61.62
N GLU A 57 39.14 -18.48 -62.82
CA GLU A 57 38.49 -17.25 -63.33
C GLU A 57 36.99 -17.45 -63.57
N GLN A 58 36.57 -18.63 -64.04
CA GLN A 58 35.16 -18.97 -64.24
C GLN A 58 34.45 -19.15 -62.90
N ARG A 59 35.11 -19.82 -61.93
CA ARG A 59 34.59 -20.00 -60.57
C ARG A 59 34.42 -18.66 -59.86
N GLU A 60 35.39 -17.76 -59.98
CA GLU A 60 35.31 -16.42 -59.43
C GLU A 60 34.23 -15.58 -60.11
N THR A 61 34.13 -15.64 -61.43
CA THR A 61 33.05 -14.96 -62.19
C THR A 61 31.68 -15.48 -61.73
N LEU A 62 31.52 -16.79 -61.60
CA LEU A 62 30.27 -17.40 -61.14
C LEU A 62 29.92 -16.98 -59.71
N ARG A 63 30.90 -16.95 -58.79
CA ARG A 63 30.73 -16.45 -57.42
C ARG A 63 30.18 -15.02 -57.40
N ASN A 64 30.81 -14.10 -58.14
CA ASN A 64 30.37 -12.70 -58.21
C ASN A 64 28.95 -12.57 -58.80
N GLU A 65 28.57 -13.41 -59.76
CA GLU A 65 27.22 -13.43 -60.33
C GLU A 65 26.17 -13.95 -59.34
N ILE A 66 26.51 -14.98 -58.54
CA ILE A 66 25.66 -15.47 -57.46
C ILE A 66 25.49 -14.40 -56.38
N GLU A 67 26.59 -13.75 -55.97
CA GLU A 67 26.59 -12.64 -55.01
C GLU A 67 25.69 -11.49 -55.46
N THR A 68 25.76 -11.12 -56.75
CA THR A 68 24.91 -10.07 -57.32
C THR A 68 23.44 -10.47 -57.27
N ALA A 69 23.09 -11.69 -57.70
CA ALA A 69 21.71 -12.16 -57.67
C ALA A 69 21.15 -12.27 -56.23
N ALA A 70 21.98 -12.68 -55.28
CA ALA A 70 21.64 -12.73 -53.86
C ALA A 70 21.39 -11.32 -53.28
N ALA A 71 22.23 -10.35 -53.63
CA ALA A 71 22.08 -8.96 -53.21
C ALA A 71 20.80 -8.33 -53.80
N ASP A 72 20.53 -8.56 -55.09
CA ASP A 72 19.31 -8.07 -55.75
C ASP A 72 18.04 -8.63 -55.09
N LEU A 73 18.02 -9.93 -54.78
CA LEU A 73 16.90 -10.55 -54.07
C LEU A 73 16.76 -10.01 -52.64
N LEU A 74 17.86 -9.81 -51.92
CA LEU A 74 17.84 -9.25 -50.57
C LEU A 74 17.29 -7.81 -50.57
N GLU A 75 17.65 -7.00 -51.56
CA GLU A 75 17.09 -5.66 -51.78
C GLU A 75 15.59 -5.73 -52.09
N GLU A 76 15.14 -6.69 -52.91
CA GLU A 76 13.73 -6.93 -53.19
C GLU A 76 12.95 -7.32 -51.93
N ILE A 77 13.48 -8.22 -51.11
CA ILE A 77 12.89 -8.61 -49.82
C ILE A 77 12.77 -7.39 -48.91
N ASN A 78 13.86 -6.64 -48.72
CA ASN A 78 13.85 -5.46 -47.84
C ASN A 78 12.86 -4.40 -48.31
N THR A 79 12.81 -4.13 -49.62
CA THR A 79 11.84 -3.18 -50.20
C THR A 79 10.41 -3.66 -49.99
N SER A 80 10.16 -4.95 -50.21
CA SER A 80 8.82 -5.53 -50.04
C SER A 80 8.37 -5.49 -48.58
N LEU A 81 9.28 -5.72 -47.62
CA LEU A 81 8.98 -5.63 -46.19
C LEU A 81 8.60 -4.22 -45.75
N GLU A 82 9.13 -3.18 -46.39
CA GLU A 82 8.71 -1.79 -46.12
C GLU A 82 7.30 -1.48 -46.65
N GLU A 83 6.87 -2.17 -47.72
CA GLU A 83 5.59 -1.93 -48.39
C GLU A 83 4.45 -2.82 -47.88
N ASP A 84 4.70 -4.13 -47.76
CA ASP A 84 3.71 -5.16 -47.44
C ASP A 84 4.36 -6.39 -46.77
N VAL A 85 4.05 -6.58 -45.49
CA VAL A 85 4.56 -7.71 -44.70
C VAL A 85 3.72 -8.98 -44.84
N SER A 86 2.67 -9.00 -45.66
CA SER A 86 1.76 -10.17 -45.76
C SER A 86 2.42 -11.43 -46.31
N ASN A 87 3.53 -11.31 -47.04
CA ASN A 87 4.29 -12.44 -47.61
C ASN A 87 5.56 -12.79 -46.80
N TYR A 88 5.65 -12.36 -45.53
CA TYR A 88 6.86 -12.55 -44.72
C TYR A 88 7.30 -14.02 -44.58
N GLU A 89 6.36 -14.98 -44.56
CA GLU A 89 6.67 -16.42 -44.52
C GLU A 89 7.51 -16.86 -45.75
N ASP A 90 7.16 -16.37 -46.94
CA ASP A 90 7.91 -16.67 -48.18
C ASP A 90 9.30 -16.01 -48.15
N TYR A 91 9.43 -14.83 -47.52
CA TYR A 91 10.72 -14.17 -47.32
C TYR A 91 11.61 -14.90 -46.31
N ILE A 92 11.04 -15.51 -45.26
CA ILE A 92 11.79 -16.37 -44.32
C ILE A 92 12.37 -17.57 -45.08
N VAL A 93 11.59 -18.21 -45.94
CA VAL A 93 12.07 -19.33 -46.78
C VAL A 93 13.21 -18.87 -47.70
N SER A 94 13.05 -17.70 -48.33
CA SER A 94 14.05 -17.13 -49.24
C SER A 94 15.35 -16.77 -48.53
N LEU A 95 15.28 -16.15 -47.34
CA LEU A 95 16.46 -15.81 -46.53
C LEU A 95 17.21 -17.04 -46.03
N ASN A 96 16.51 -18.10 -45.62
CA ASN A 96 17.17 -19.36 -45.25
C ASN A 96 17.95 -19.96 -46.44
N GLY A 97 17.45 -19.78 -47.67
CA GLY A 97 18.17 -20.13 -48.88
C GLY A 97 19.39 -19.24 -49.12
N LEU A 98 19.26 -17.93 -48.90
CA LEU A 98 20.36 -16.98 -49.02
C LEU A 98 21.48 -17.23 -48.00
N ASP A 99 21.16 -17.54 -46.74
CA ASP A 99 22.15 -17.88 -45.68
C ASP A 99 22.93 -19.17 -46.01
N ALA A 100 22.34 -20.06 -46.81
CA ALA A 100 22.98 -21.29 -47.27
C ALA A 100 23.92 -21.07 -48.48
N LEU A 101 23.94 -19.90 -49.10
CA LEU A 101 24.79 -19.62 -50.25
C LEU A 101 26.27 -19.49 -49.83
N PRO A 102 27.22 -19.94 -50.67
CA PRO A 102 28.66 -19.86 -50.38
C PRO A 102 29.27 -18.45 -50.63
N VAL A 103 28.59 -17.40 -50.13
CA VAL A 103 28.85 -15.98 -50.42
C VAL A 103 28.95 -15.15 -49.13
N SER A 104 30.18 -14.92 -48.63
CA SER A 104 30.42 -14.37 -47.29
C SER A 104 30.13 -12.88 -47.12
N ASP A 105 30.03 -12.14 -48.22
CA ASP A 105 30.00 -10.67 -48.18
C ASP A 105 28.61 -10.12 -47.78
N LEU A 106 27.58 -10.98 -47.80
CA LEU A 106 26.20 -10.63 -47.45
C LEU A 106 25.77 -11.10 -46.05
N ASP A 107 26.62 -11.83 -45.32
CA ASP A 107 26.30 -12.42 -44.00
C ASP A 107 25.66 -11.43 -43.02
N GLN A 108 26.16 -10.18 -42.99
CA GLN A 108 25.67 -9.18 -42.06
C GLN A 108 24.27 -8.67 -42.44
N GLU A 109 24.03 -8.47 -43.74
CA GLU A 109 22.76 -7.96 -44.25
C GLU A 109 21.68 -9.05 -44.14
N ILE A 110 22.00 -10.30 -44.50
CA ILE A 110 21.12 -11.47 -44.32
C ILE A 110 20.70 -11.61 -42.86
N ARG A 111 21.64 -11.53 -41.92
CA ARG A 111 21.32 -11.59 -40.48
C ARG A 111 20.41 -10.44 -40.05
N SER A 112 20.71 -9.22 -40.49
CA SER A 112 19.89 -8.05 -40.16
C SER A 112 18.46 -8.18 -40.69
N THR A 113 18.29 -8.67 -41.92
CA THR A 113 16.95 -8.89 -42.49
C THR A 113 16.25 -10.07 -41.80
N SER A 114 16.98 -11.11 -41.40
CA SER A 114 16.43 -12.24 -40.63
C SER A 114 15.89 -11.80 -39.27
N GLU A 115 16.64 -10.97 -38.54
CA GLU A 115 16.19 -10.40 -37.25
C GLU A 115 14.90 -9.55 -37.43
N THR A 116 14.82 -8.77 -38.52
CA THR A 116 13.60 -8.01 -38.86
C THR A 116 12.42 -8.94 -39.14
N LEU A 117 12.62 -10.03 -39.90
CA LEU A 117 11.55 -10.99 -40.18
C LEU A 117 11.08 -11.73 -38.92
N GLU A 118 11.98 -12.10 -38.01
CA GLU A 118 11.61 -12.69 -36.72
C GLU A 118 10.73 -11.74 -35.89
N GLN A 119 11.06 -10.44 -35.87
CA GLN A 119 10.23 -9.43 -35.19
C GLN A 119 8.86 -9.26 -35.85
N ILE A 120 8.80 -9.34 -37.19
CA ILE A 120 7.53 -9.31 -37.93
C ILE A 120 6.70 -10.55 -37.58
N GLU A 121 7.27 -11.76 -37.64
CA GLU A 121 6.59 -13.01 -37.29
C GLU A 121 6.04 -12.98 -35.85
N GLU A 122 6.85 -12.51 -34.89
CA GLU A 122 6.40 -12.33 -33.51
C GLU A 122 5.22 -11.35 -33.44
N SER A 123 5.31 -10.21 -34.14
CA SER A 123 4.26 -9.19 -34.17
C SER A 123 2.95 -9.70 -34.77
N VAL A 124 3.03 -10.49 -35.86
CA VAL A 124 1.86 -11.16 -36.46
C VAL A 124 1.23 -12.10 -35.45
N THR A 125 2.04 -12.93 -34.78
CA THR A 125 1.56 -13.85 -33.75
C THR A 125 0.86 -13.11 -32.59
N LYS A 126 1.43 -11.98 -32.13
CA LYS A 126 0.81 -11.13 -31.09
C LYS A 126 -0.51 -10.55 -31.56
N PHE A 127 -0.58 -10.08 -32.81
CA PHE A 127 -1.80 -9.57 -33.39
C PHE A 127 -2.89 -10.65 -33.44
N GLU A 128 -2.56 -11.84 -33.95
CA GLU A 128 -3.49 -12.96 -34.05
C GLU A 128 -4.02 -13.39 -32.67
N TYR A 129 -3.15 -13.51 -31.66
CA TYR A 129 -3.60 -13.78 -30.29
C TYR A 129 -4.48 -12.66 -29.72
N GLY A 130 -4.15 -11.40 -30.01
CA GLY A 130 -4.99 -10.26 -29.64
C GLY A 130 -6.41 -10.39 -30.20
N MET A 131 -6.50 -10.75 -31.48
CA MET A 131 -7.78 -10.95 -32.18
C MET A 131 -8.53 -12.21 -31.71
N GLU A 132 -7.83 -13.28 -31.36
CA GLU A 132 -8.42 -14.47 -30.76
C GLU A 132 -9.06 -14.14 -29.41
N PHE A 133 -8.33 -13.47 -28.50
CA PHE A 133 -8.87 -13.06 -27.20
C PHE A 133 -10.01 -12.05 -27.32
N LYS A 134 -9.95 -11.15 -28.30
CA LYS A 134 -11.08 -10.27 -28.63
C LYS A 134 -12.34 -11.07 -28.97
N SER A 135 -12.21 -12.17 -29.70
CA SER A 135 -13.36 -13.00 -30.12
C SER A 135 -14.00 -13.80 -28.98
N THR A 136 -13.30 -13.96 -27.86
CA THR A 136 -13.76 -14.64 -26.64
C THR A 136 -14.14 -13.67 -25.51
N ASP A 137 -14.26 -12.37 -25.81
CA ASP A 137 -14.53 -11.29 -24.86
C ASP A 137 -13.50 -11.20 -23.70
N GLU A 138 -12.27 -11.70 -23.92
CA GLU A 138 -11.15 -11.61 -22.97
C GLU A 138 -10.35 -10.32 -23.18
N PHE A 139 -11.00 -9.16 -22.94
CA PHE A 139 -10.48 -7.85 -23.35
C PHE A 139 -9.10 -7.50 -22.78
N ASP A 140 -8.81 -7.74 -21.50
CA ASP A 140 -7.48 -7.45 -20.91
C ASP A 140 -6.35 -8.19 -21.63
N ARG A 141 -6.61 -9.44 -22.01
CA ARG A 141 -5.62 -10.27 -22.71
C ARG A 141 -5.46 -9.80 -24.15
N ALA A 142 -6.58 -9.47 -24.82
CA ALA A 142 -6.57 -8.90 -26.16
C ALA A 142 -5.74 -7.60 -26.19
N ILE A 143 -6.01 -6.68 -25.27
CA ILE A 143 -5.30 -5.39 -25.13
C ILE A 143 -3.80 -5.61 -24.90
N ARG A 144 -3.44 -6.53 -23.99
CA ARG A 144 -2.03 -6.83 -23.70
C ARG A 144 -1.27 -7.28 -24.94
N HIS A 145 -1.84 -8.21 -25.71
CA HIS A 145 -1.19 -8.74 -26.91
C HIS A 145 -1.11 -7.71 -28.03
N LEU A 146 -2.18 -6.93 -28.28
CA LEU A 146 -2.16 -5.91 -29.33
C LEU A 146 -1.21 -4.74 -29.03
N LYS A 147 -0.96 -4.41 -27.75
CA LYS A 147 0.06 -3.43 -27.34
C LYS A 147 1.49 -3.88 -27.66
N GLU A 148 1.72 -5.18 -27.81
CA GLU A 148 3.04 -5.78 -28.07
C GLU A 148 3.33 -5.93 -29.58
N VAL A 149 2.41 -5.53 -30.47
CA VAL A 149 2.63 -5.57 -31.92
C VAL A 149 3.62 -4.46 -32.31
N ASP A 150 4.79 -4.85 -32.82
CA ASP A 150 5.88 -3.92 -33.09
C ASP A 150 5.62 -3.08 -34.36
N PRO A 151 5.98 -1.78 -34.38
CA PRO A 151 5.87 -0.93 -35.57
C PRO A 151 6.58 -1.43 -36.83
N VAL A 152 7.56 -2.34 -36.71
CA VAL A 152 8.22 -2.98 -37.86
C VAL A 152 7.23 -3.76 -38.73
N ALA A 153 6.19 -4.36 -38.12
CA ALA A 153 5.08 -4.98 -38.82
C ALA A 153 3.99 -3.94 -39.13
N LYS A 154 4.35 -2.92 -39.92
CA LYS A 154 3.59 -1.66 -40.10
C LYS A 154 2.07 -1.84 -40.23
N GLN A 155 1.59 -2.68 -41.15
CA GLN A 155 0.15 -2.89 -41.36
C GLN A 155 -0.53 -3.48 -40.12
N TYR A 156 0.07 -4.49 -39.50
CA TYR A 156 -0.45 -5.12 -38.28
C TYR A 156 -0.42 -4.15 -37.10
N HIS A 157 0.59 -3.29 -36.99
CA HIS A 157 0.66 -2.27 -35.96
C HIS A 157 -0.43 -1.20 -36.12
N GLU A 158 -0.67 -0.74 -37.35
CA GLU A 158 -1.76 0.20 -37.65
C GLU A 158 -3.14 -0.42 -37.35
N ASP A 159 -3.36 -1.68 -37.74
CA ASP A 159 -4.60 -2.39 -37.44
C ASP A 159 -4.76 -2.65 -35.93
N ALA A 160 -3.67 -2.99 -35.22
CA ALA A 160 -3.68 -3.18 -33.76
C ALA A 160 -4.10 -1.89 -33.05
N ALA A 161 -3.62 -0.73 -33.49
CA ALA A 161 -3.96 0.56 -32.91
C ALA A 161 -5.46 0.87 -33.05
N VAL A 162 -6.05 0.60 -34.21
CA VAL A 162 -7.50 0.74 -34.43
C VAL A 162 -8.29 -0.22 -33.53
N GLU A 163 -7.82 -1.45 -33.38
CA GLU A 163 -8.52 -2.44 -32.58
C GLU A 163 -8.41 -2.22 -31.07
N LEU A 164 -7.31 -1.66 -30.61
CA LEU A 164 -7.15 -1.23 -29.21
C LEU A 164 -8.20 -0.19 -28.82
N GLU A 165 -8.51 0.79 -29.69
CA GLU A 165 -9.55 1.80 -29.41
C GLU A 165 -10.93 1.15 -29.21
N ASN A 166 -11.29 0.19 -30.06
CA ASN A 166 -12.55 -0.56 -29.93
C ASN A 166 -12.59 -1.43 -28.67
N LEU A 167 -11.47 -2.08 -28.33
CA LEU A 167 -11.35 -2.95 -27.16
C LEU A 167 -11.47 -2.18 -25.85
N TYR A 168 -10.87 -0.98 -25.76
CA TYR A 168 -11.01 -0.15 -24.57
C TYR A 168 -12.45 0.26 -24.32
N ALA A 169 -13.22 0.58 -25.38
CA ALA A 169 -14.65 0.87 -25.24
C ALA A 169 -15.42 -0.36 -24.74
N GLY A 170 -15.17 -1.54 -25.31
CA GLY A 170 -15.83 -2.79 -24.89
C GLY A 170 -15.46 -3.23 -23.46
N ALA A 171 -14.20 -3.04 -23.05
CA ALA A 171 -13.75 -3.32 -21.69
C ALA A 171 -14.42 -2.39 -20.67
N LEU A 172 -14.52 -1.09 -20.99
CA LEU A 172 -15.23 -0.13 -20.16
C LEU A 172 -16.72 -0.48 -20.01
N ASP A 173 -17.39 -0.90 -21.09
CA ASP A 173 -18.79 -1.33 -21.03
C ASP A 173 -18.99 -2.56 -20.10
N GLN A 174 -18.03 -3.50 -20.06
CA GLN A 174 -18.07 -4.63 -19.13
C GLN A 174 -17.91 -4.18 -17.67
N GLU A 175 -16.98 -3.26 -17.41
CA GLU A 175 -16.79 -2.72 -16.05
C GLU A 175 -17.98 -1.87 -15.61
N ILE A 176 -18.62 -1.13 -16.51
CA ILE A 176 -19.90 -0.45 -16.24
C ILE A 176 -20.98 -1.46 -15.84
N ALA A 177 -21.17 -2.52 -16.62
CA ALA A 177 -22.19 -3.54 -16.31
C ALA A 177 -21.90 -4.26 -14.97
N LYS A 178 -20.62 -4.46 -14.64
CA LYS A 178 -20.19 -5.01 -13.35
C LYS A 178 -20.50 -4.05 -12.20
N ALA A 179 -20.17 -2.77 -12.35
CA ALA A 179 -20.48 -1.75 -11.36
C ALA A 179 -22.00 -1.61 -11.14
N GLU A 180 -22.81 -1.62 -12.20
CA GLU A 180 -24.27 -1.64 -12.09
C GLU A 180 -24.76 -2.86 -11.30
N SER A 181 -24.20 -4.05 -11.57
CA SER A 181 -24.54 -5.25 -10.80
C SER A 181 -24.13 -5.14 -9.33
N GLU A 182 -22.97 -4.57 -9.02
CA GLU A 182 -22.54 -4.32 -7.65
C GLU A 182 -23.49 -3.35 -6.92
N TYR A 183 -23.88 -2.29 -7.60
CA TYR A 183 -24.84 -1.31 -7.11
C TYR A 183 -26.22 -1.93 -6.83
N GLU A 184 -26.75 -2.73 -7.76
CA GLU A 184 -28.03 -3.45 -7.58
C GLU A 184 -28.02 -4.42 -6.39
N ASN A 185 -26.83 -4.91 -6.00
CA ASN A 185 -26.64 -5.76 -4.83
C ASN A 185 -26.36 -4.99 -3.53
N GLY A 186 -26.49 -3.66 -3.53
CA GLY A 186 -26.27 -2.79 -2.37
C GLY A 186 -24.79 -2.61 -2.02
N LEU A 187 -23.88 -2.86 -2.96
CA LEU A 187 -22.44 -2.65 -2.79
C LEU A 187 -22.00 -1.31 -3.40
N THR A 188 -22.66 -0.22 -2.99
CA THR A 188 -22.55 1.12 -3.59
C THR A 188 -21.09 1.62 -3.65
N LYS A 189 -20.33 1.53 -2.56
CA LYS A 189 -18.89 1.91 -2.55
C LYS A 189 -18.04 1.08 -3.52
N LYS A 190 -18.35 -0.22 -3.64
CA LYS A 190 -17.61 -1.12 -4.53
C LYS A 190 -17.90 -0.79 -6.00
N ALA A 191 -19.17 -0.55 -6.32
CA ALA A 191 -19.59 -0.12 -7.65
C ALA A 191 -18.89 1.18 -8.07
N MET A 192 -18.80 2.16 -7.16
CA MET A 192 -18.05 3.40 -7.39
C MET A 192 -16.56 3.11 -7.67
N GLN A 193 -15.90 2.31 -6.83
CA GLN A 193 -14.48 1.96 -7.01
C GLN A 193 -14.21 1.23 -8.33
N THR A 194 -15.08 0.28 -8.70
CA THR A 194 -15.00 -0.43 -9.99
C THR A 194 -14.97 0.55 -11.18
N LEU A 195 -15.80 1.61 -11.13
CA LEU A 195 -15.81 2.62 -12.19
C LEU A 195 -14.60 3.55 -12.15
N GLU A 196 -14.13 3.95 -10.97
CA GLU A 196 -12.92 4.78 -10.83
C GLU A 196 -11.67 4.07 -11.34
N ASP A 197 -11.53 2.78 -11.02
CA ASP A 197 -10.45 1.92 -11.52
C ASP A 197 -10.53 1.83 -13.06
N ALA A 198 -11.73 1.59 -13.60
CA ALA A 198 -11.97 1.53 -15.04
C ALA A 198 -11.65 2.85 -15.76
N GLU A 199 -12.00 4.02 -15.20
CA GLU A 199 -11.63 5.32 -15.78
C GLU A 199 -10.13 5.63 -15.71
N SER A 200 -9.39 4.99 -14.79
CA SER A 200 -7.93 5.13 -14.71
C SER A 200 -7.20 4.30 -15.76
N GLU A 201 -7.78 3.17 -16.17
CA GLU A 201 -7.19 2.21 -17.09
C GLU A 201 -7.64 2.41 -18.55
N TYR A 202 -8.87 2.89 -18.74
CA TYR A 202 -9.52 3.06 -20.04
C TYR A 202 -9.83 4.54 -20.32
N THR A 203 -10.14 4.85 -21.58
CA THR A 203 -10.58 6.20 -21.95
C THR A 203 -11.91 6.52 -21.26
N SER A 204 -11.87 7.38 -20.24
CA SER A 204 -13.07 7.88 -19.54
C SER A 204 -14.13 8.36 -20.53
N ASN A 205 -15.39 8.05 -20.23
CA ASN A 205 -16.55 8.49 -20.99
C ASN A 205 -17.58 9.18 -20.07
N GLU A 206 -18.50 9.94 -20.67
CA GLU A 206 -19.50 10.71 -19.91
C GLU A 206 -20.40 9.81 -19.03
N VAL A 207 -20.65 8.57 -19.47
CA VAL A 207 -21.51 7.61 -18.76
C VAL A 207 -20.85 7.12 -17.46
N SER A 208 -19.58 6.72 -17.50
CA SER A 208 -18.85 6.28 -16.30
C SER A 208 -18.73 7.41 -15.29
N SER A 209 -18.44 8.63 -15.76
CA SER A 209 -18.34 9.81 -14.91
C SER A 209 -19.66 10.15 -14.20
N ASP A 210 -20.79 10.12 -14.92
CA ASP A 210 -22.13 10.36 -14.33
C ASP A 210 -22.51 9.28 -13.30
N LEU A 211 -22.16 8.02 -13.56
CA LEU A 211 -22.39 6.91 -12.62
C LEU A 211 -21.51 7.04 -11.37
N ILE A 212 -20.23 7.41 -11.51
CA ILE A 212 -19.33 7.67 -10.37
C ILE A 212 -19.91 8.77 -9.48
N GLU A 213 -20.39 9.88 -10.05
CA GLU A 213 -21.03 10.96 -9.27
C GLU A 213 -22.28 10.45 -8.54
N THR A 214 -23.11 9.67 -9.22
CA THR A 214 -24.34 9.10 -8.66
C THR A 214 -24.04 8.16 -7.49
N TYR A 215 -23.14 7.19 -7.70
CA TYR A 215 -22.78 6.20 -6.68
C TYR A 215 -22.01 6.82 -5.51
N SER A 216 -21.14 7.80 -5.76
CA SER A 216 -20.47 8.55 -4.69
C SER A 216 -21.49 9.26 -3.80
N LYS A 217 -22.47 9.95 -4.39
CA LYS A 217 -23.51 10.65 -3.63
C LYS A 217 -24.33 9.72 -2.75
N GLU A 218 -24.69 8.54 -3.25
CA GLU A 218 -25.44 7.55 -2.48
C GLU A 218 -24.59 6.89 -1.38
N ALA A 219 -23.34 6.52 -1.68
CA ALA A 219 -22.40 6.00 -0.69
C ALA A 219 -22.15 7.00 0.46
N VAL A 220 -22.11 8.30 0.16
CA VAL A 220 -22.00 9.36 1.18
C VAL A 220 -23.26 9.41 2.06
N LEU A 221 -24.45 9.22 1.49
CA LEU A 221 -25.70 9.21 2.27
C LEU A 221 -25.77 7.99 3.20
N GLU A 222 -25.40 6.81 2.71
CA GLU A 222 -25.30 5.58 3.51
C GLU A 222 -24.34 5.77 4.70
N ASP A 223 -23.18 6.37 4.45
CA ASP A 223 -22.20 6.66 5.50
C ASP A 223 -22.72 7.68 6.52
N ILE A 224 -23.41 8.74 6.10
CA ILE A 224 -24.04 9.69 7.03
C ILE A 224 -25.03 8.99 7.96
N GLU A 225 -25.82 8.04 7.44
CA GLU A 225 -26.74 7.25 8.27
C GLU A 225 -25.98 6.35 9.26
N ALA A 226 -24.89 5.72 8.84
CA ALA A 226 -24.04 4.92 9.70
C ALA A 226 -23.34 5.74 10.79
N ILE A 227 -22.81 6.92 10.45
CA ILE A 227 -22.19 7.87 11.40
C ILE A 227 -23.20 8.27 12.46
N ARG A 228 -24.43 8.64 12.07
CA ARG A 228 -25.49 9.01 13.01
C ARG A 228 -25.91 7.85 13.92
N LYS A 229 -25.87 6.63 13.40
CA LYS A 229 -26.15 5.44 14.19
C LYS A 229 -25.06 5.24 15.27
N LEU A 230 -23.79 5.29 14.88
CA LEU A 230 -22.65 5.21 15.80
C LEU A 230 -22.71 6.30 16.87
N GLU A 231 -23.03 7.55 16.49
CA GLU A 231 -23.25 8.65 17.43
C GLU A 231 -24.34 8.31 18.46
N SER A 232 -25.47 7.76 18.01
CA SER A 232 -26.59 7.37 18.89
C SER A 232 -26.27 6.18 19.81
N GLU A 233 -25.29 5.37 19.42
CA GLU A 233 -24.78 4.23 20.18
C GLU A 233 -23.63 4.64 21.14
N GLY A 234 -23.22 5.92 21.13
CA GLY A 234 -22.13 6.43 21.96
C GLY A 234 -20.73 6.08 21.44
N GLN A 235 -20.63 5.51 20.24
CA GLN A 235 -19.37 5.11 19.59
C GLN A 235 -18.77 6.29 18.83
N LEU A 236 -18.41 7.35 19.55
CA LEU A 236 -18.09 8.66 18.97
C LEU A 236 -16.77 8.66 18.17
N ASP A 237 -15.74 7.93 18.62
CA ASP A 237 -14.46 7.85 17.91
C ASP A 237 -14.59 7.07 16.59
N GLU A 238 -15.43 6.02 16.59
CA GLU A 238 -15.75 5.24 15.39
C GLU A 238 -16.57 6.07 14.39
N ALA A 239 -17.52 6.88 14.90
CA ALA A 239 -18.27 7.83 14.10
C ALA A 239 -17.36 8.88 13.44
N LEU A 240 -16.35 9.38 14.19
CA LEU A 240 -15.40 10.36 13.68
C LEU A 240 -14.45 9.74 12.64
N THR A 241 -13.98 8.53 12.88
CA THR A 241 -13.15 7.76 11.94
C THR A 241 -13.90 7.54 10.63
N LEU A 242 -15.14 7.04 10.69
CA LEU A 242 -15.96 6.81 9.49
C LEU A 242 -16.21 8.13 8.75
N LEU A 243 -16.48 9.22 9.46
CA LEU A 243 -16.65 10.54 8.85
C LEU A 243 -15.40 11.00 8.08
N GLN A 244 -14.21 10.80 8.64
CA GLN A 244 -12.95 11.13 7.96
C GLN A 244 -12.78 10.29 6.69
N GLU A 245 -13.01 8.98 6.77
CA GLU A 245 -12.99 8.08 5.60
C GLU A 245 -14.00 8.51 4.52
N THR A 246 -15.22 8.94 4.93
CA THR A 246 -16.22 9.45 3.98
C THR A 246 -15.75 10.71 3.26
N LYS A 247 -15.01 11.60 3.94
CA LYS A 247 -14.50 12.85 3.34
C LYS A 247 -13.48 12.59 2.23
N ASP A 248 -12.73 11.50 2.30
CA ASP A 248 -11.68 11.18 1.32
C ASP A 248 -12.23 10.92 -0.09
N TYR A 249 -13.42 10.34 -0.19
CA TYR A 249 -14.05 10.01 -1.48
C TYR A 249 -15.30 10.85 -1.80
N ALA A 250 -15.75 11.72 -0.90
CA ALA A 250 -16.87 12.63 -1.14
C ALA A 250 -16.48 13.79 -2.09
N LYS A 251 -16.44 13.51 -3.40
CA LYS A 251 -16.17 14.51 -4.45
C LYS A 251 -17.22 15.62 -4.42
N GLY A 252 -16.89 16.77 -3.82
CA GLY A 252 -17.70 18.01 -3.90
C GLY A 252 -18.84 18.16 -2.90
N ASN A 253 -19.05 17.20 -1.98
CA ASN A 253 -20.15 17.24 -1.01
C ASN A 253 -19.68 17.51 0.43
N THR A 254 -18.69 18.39 0.60
CA THR A 254 -17.99 18.57 1.88
C THR A 254 -18.82 19.31 2.92
N MET A 255 -19.71 20.23 2.53
CA MET A 255 -20.42 21.09 3.49
C MET A 255 -21.32 20.31 4.46
N VAL A 256 -21.95 19.22 4.02
CA VAL A 256 -22.77 18.38 4.91
C VAL A 256 -21.89 17.62 5.89
N LEU A 257 -20.76 17.11 5.42
CA LEU A 257 -19.78 16.37 6.23
C LEU A 257 -19.07 17.30 7.23
N ASP A 258 -18.71 18.53 6.84
CA ASP A 258 -18.09 19.53 7.72
C ASP A 258 -19.05 19.97 8.84
N ASN A 259 -20.35 20.10 8.54
CA ASN A 259 -21.36 20.35 9.57
C ASN A 259 -21.50 19.16 10.52
N LEU A 260 -21.53 17.94 9.99
CA LEU A 260 -21.61 16.72 10.78
C LEU A 260 -20.37 16.54 11.68
N GLU A 261 -19.19 16.90 11.19
CA GLU A 261 -17.94 16.91 11.96
C GLU A 261 -18.01 17.90 13.12
N THR A 262 -18.54 19.10 12.86
CA THR A 262 -18.75 20.12 13.89
C THR A 262 -19.74 19.63 14.94
N GLU A 263 -20.86 19.03 14.53
CA GLU A 263 -21.86 18.45 15.44
C GLU A 263 -21.24 17.34 16.29
N LEU A 264 -20.54 16.38 15.68
CA LEU A 264 -19.92 15.25 16.37
C LEU A 264 -18.83 15.70 17.35
N ASN A 265 -17.97 16.65 16.97
CA ASN A 265 -16.95 17.21 17.87
C ASN A 265 -17.58 17.94 19.07
N ASN A 266 -18.72 18.62 18.87
CA ASN A 266 -19.48 19.20 19.98
C ASN A 266 -20.07 18.11 20.89
N THR A 267 -20.59 17.03 20.33
CA THR A 267 -21.10 15.87 21.09
C THR A 267 -19.98 15.21 21.91
N ILE A 268 -18.80 14.98 21.31
CA ILE A 268 -17.61 14.45 21.99
C ILE A 268 -17.20 15.36 23.15
N THR A 269 -17.09 16.67 22.89
CA THR A 269 -16.73 17.65 23.93
C THR A 269 -17.75 17.68 25.06
N ALA A 270 -19.04 17.62 24.74
CA ALA A 270 -20.11 17.60 25.73
C ALA A 270 -20.10 16.31 26.56
N SER A 271 -19.84 15.15 25.94
CA SER A 271 -19.71 13.86 26.61
C SER A 271 -18.53 13.87 27.59
N LYS A 272 -17.34 14.27 27.13
CA LYS A 272 -16.14 14.41 27.98
C LYS A 272 -16.38 15.36 29.15
N LYS A 273 -17.07 16.47 28.92
CA LYS A 273 -17.43 17.41 29.99
C LYS A 273 -18.41 16.81 31.01
N ALA A 274 -19.39 16.04 30.56
CA ALA A 274 -20.35 15.39 31.46
C ALA A 274 -19.67 14.33 32.34
N GLU A 275 -18.76 13.55 31.77
CA GLU A 275 -17.92 12.59 32.50
C GLU A 275 -17.04 13.30 33.54
N LEU A 276 -16.39 14.40 33.14
CA LEU A 276 -15.64 15.25 34.08
C LEU A 276 -16.53 15.74 35.23
N GLU A 277 -17.74 16.24 34.94
CA GLU A 277 -18.68 16.71 35.96
C GLU A 277 -19.09 15.59 36.94
N GLU A 278 -19.28 14.35 36.46
CA GLU A 278 -19.55 13.18 37.31
C GLU A 278 -18.36 12.83 38.21
N LEU A 279 -17.15 12.79 37.65
CA LEU A 279 -15.93 12.51 38.41
C LEU A 279 -15.69 13.54 39.52
N LEU A 280 -15.97 14.81 39.22
CA LEU A 280 -15.84 15.91 40.16
C LEU A 280 -16.76 15.77 41.39
N GLU A 281 -17.91 15.08 41.29
CA GLU A 281 -18.80 14.83 42.45
C GLU A 281 -18.12 14.01 43.57
N TYR A 282 -17.07 13.26 43.24
CA TYR A 282 -16.32 12.44 44.19
C TYR A 282 -15.06 13.12 44.72
N THR A 283 -14.86 14.39 44.39
CA THR A 283 -13.69 15.17 44.76
C THR A 283 -14.04 16.41 45.58
N ASP A 284 -13.16 16.78 46.50
CA ASP A 284 -13.14 18.12 47.06
C ASP A 284 -12.05 18.91 46.32
N TYR A 285 -12.30 20.20 46.04
CA TYR A 285 -11.35 21.03 45.31
C TYR A 285 -11.17 22.42 45.92
N ARG A 286 -10.01 23.03 45.63
CA ARG A 286 -9.68 24.41 45.98
C ARG A 286 -8.81 25.03 44.91
N TYR A 287 -9.20 26.22 44.46
CA TYR A 287 -8.35 27.06 43.61
C TYR A 287 -7.33 27.82 44.48
N ASP A 288 -6.06 27.75 44.09
CA ASP A 288 -4.94 28.47 44.70
C ASP A 288 -4.54 29.64 43.80
N GLU A 289 -4.88 30.86 44.23
CA GLU A 289 -4.63 32.09 43.45
C GLU A 289 -3.15 32.47 43.35
N PHE A 290 -2.27 31.91 44.20
CA PHE A 290 -0.85 32.23 44.17
C PHE A 290 -0.10 31.41 43.12
N ASP A 291 -0.48 30.14 43.00
CA ASP A 291 0.14 29.19 42.07
C ASP A 291 -0.68 29.04 40.77
N ASP A 292 -1.87 29.65 40.70
CA ASP A 292 -2.84 29.57 39.59
C ASP A 292 -3.22 28.13 39.22
N VAL A 293 -3.50 27.32 40.25
CA VAL A 293 -3.84 25.91 40.12
C VAL A 293 -5.10 25.56 40.91
N THR A 294 -5.89 24.64 40.38
CA THR A 294 -6.93 23.95 41.15
C THR A 294 -6.39 22.63 41.68
N ILE A 295 -6.52 22.43 42.99
CA ILE A 295 -6.14 21.19 43.66
C ILE A 295 -7.40 20.36 43.86
N TYR A 296 -7.38 19.12 43.39
CA TYR A 296 -8.41 18.10 43.61
C TYR A 296 -7.87 17.00 44.52
N VAL A 297 -8.71 16.56 45.45
CA VAL A 297 -8.48 15.39 46.32
C VAL A 297 -9.77 14.59 46.43
N PRO A 298 -9.72 13.30 46.81
CA PRO A 298 -10.94 12.55 47.09
C PRO A 298 -11.79 13.24 48.15
N SER A 299 -13.12 13.17 48.03
CA SER A 299 -14.00 13.87 48.97
C SER A 299 -13.77 13.44 50.42
N GLY A 300 -13.73 14.42 51.32
CA GLY A 300 -13.41 14.25 52.73
C GLY A 300 -11.94 14.46 53.10
N TYR A 301 -11.06 14.69 52.14
CA TYR A 301 -9.66 15.05 52.37
C TYR A 301 -9.42 16.57 52.26
N SER A 302 -8.41 17.08 52.97
CA SER A 302 -8.04 18.50 52.87
C SER A 302 -7.38 18.83 51.53
N THR A 303 -7.89 19.87 50.89
CA THR A 303 -7.30 20.50 49.71
C THR A 303 -6.14 21.44 50.06
N GLU A 304 -6.07 21.92 51.31
CA GLU A 304 -5.07 22.88 51.78
C GLU A 304 -3.89 22.20 52.48
N TYR A 305 -4.15 21.15 53.26
CA TYR A 305 -3.14 20.47 54.08
C TYR A 305 -2.96 19.02 53.64
N ILE A 306 -1.77 18.46 53.92
CA ILE A 306 -1.54 17.02 53.79
C ILE A 306 -2.10 16.32 55.04
N GLU A 307 -3.07 15.44 54.84
CA GLU A 307 -3.78 14.77 55.93
C GLU A 307 -3.17 13.41 56.22
N ILE A 308 -2.47 13.33 57.35
CA ILE A 308 -1.98 12.06 57.88
C ILE A 308 -2.82 11.69 59.11
N PRO A 309 -3.63 10.61 59.06
CA PRO A 309 -4.51 10.27 60.18
C PRO A 309 -3.69 9.90 61.41
N ARG A 310 -4.12 10.42 62.57
CA ARG A 310 -3.46 10.11 63.84
C ARG A 310 -3.56 8.62 64.14
N HIS A 311 -2.43 8.02 64.48
CA HIS A 311 -2.23 6.57 64.65
C HIS A 311 -2.55 5.73 63.39
N GLY A 312 -2.64 6.35 62.22
CA GLY A 312 -2.97 5.70 60.95
C GLY A 312 -1.88 5.80 59.89
N VAL A 313 -2.25 5.40 58.68
CA VAL A 313 -1.49 5.54 57.43
C VAL A 313 -2.35 6.36 56.47
N ALA A 314 -1.71 7.27 55.74
CA ALA A 314 -2.32 7.96 54.61
C ALA A 314 -1.88 7.28 53.32
N PHE A 315 -2.86 6.99 52.47
CA PHE A 315 -2.69 6.55 51.10
C PHE A 315 -3.83 7.19 50.30
N TYR A 316 -3.56 8.31 49.63
CA TYR A 316 -4.57 8.94 48.78
C TYR A 316 -3.95 9.75 47.64
N PRO A 317 -4.62 9.79 46.48
CA PRO A 317 -4.20 10.62 45.36
C PRO A 317 -4.51 12.11 45.59
N ARG A 318 -3.77 12.97 44.91
CA ARG A 318 -4.00 14.43 44.82
C ARG A 318 -3.64 14.88 43.42
N LEU A 319 -4.52 15.63 42.78
CA LEU A 319 -4.30 16.17 41.46
C LEU A 319 -4.17 17.69 41.54
N LYS A 320 -3.17 18.27 40.88
CA LYS A 320 -3.10 19.72 40.64
C LYS A 320 -3.32 19.97 39.16
N VAL A 321 -4.20 20.90 38.83
CA VAL A 321 -4.54 21.28 37.46
C VAL A 321 -4.36 22.77 37.33
N GLY A 322 -3.36 23.21 36.56
CA GLY A 322 -3.08 24.62 36.30
C GLY A 322 -3.49 25.03 34.89
N ASP A 323 -3.96 26.28 34.75
CA ASP A 323 -4.04 26.95 33.45
C ASP A 323 -2.70 27.64 33.21
N LEU A 324 -1.76 27.00 32.50
CA LEU A 324 -0.56 27.70 32.04
C LEU A 324 -0.93 28.54 30.82
N GLY A 325 -1.75 29.56 31.05
CA GLY A 325 -2.19 30.50 30.05
C GLY A 325 -1.02 31.27 29.45
N PHE A 326 -0.40 30.72 28.41
CA PHE A 326 0.11 31.53 27.32
C PHE A 326 -1.05 31.68 26.33
N GLU A 327 -1.42 32.91 25.97
CA GLU A 327 -2.55 33.23 25.06
C GLU A 327 -2.50 32.49 23.69
N ASN A 328 -1.44 31.74 23.39
CA ASN A 328 -1.26 30.96 22.17
C ASN A 328 -0.92 29.47 22.41
N ASP A 329 -0.99 28.96 23.65
CA ASP A 329 -0.74 27.56 23.99
C ASP A 329 -1.57 27.17 25.24
N PRO A 330 -2.82 26.67 25.07
CA PRO A 330 -3.67 26.26 26.18
C PRO A 330 -3.24 24.88 26.71
N SER A 331 -2.00 24.76 27.18
CA SER A 331 -1.55 23.55 27.87
C SER A 331 -2.04 23.60 29.31
N ILE A 332 -3.12 22.86 29.64
CA ILE A 332 -3.43 22.59 31.05
C ILE A 332 -2.34 21.64 31.54
N PHE A 333 -1.67 22.01 32.64
CA PHE A 333 -0.69 21.14 33.27
C PHE A 333 -1.34 20.40 34.44
N GLY A 334 -1.44 19.07 34.30
CA GLY A 334 -1.87 18.16 35.35
C GLY A 334 -0.68 17.54 36.07
N GLU A 335 -0.59 17.69 37.39
CA GLU A 335 0.35 16.92 38.21
C GLU A 335 -0.39 15.97 39.12
N PHE A 336 -0.16 14.67 38.91
CA PHE A 336 -0.69 13.62 39.75
C PHE A 336 0.28 13.29 40.89
N TYR A 337 -0.21 13.36 42.11
CA TYR A 337 0.53 13.04 43.33
C TYR A 337 -0.12 11.90 44.10
N MET A 338 0.72 11.05 44.70
CA MET A 338 0.30 10.14 45.77
C MET A 338 0.83 10.63 47.11
N VAL A 339 -0.08 10.85 48.05
CA VAL A 339 0.26 11.13 49.44
C VAL A 339 0.40 9.80 50.17
N LEU A 340 1.60 9.54 50.68
CA LEU A 340 1.98 8.31 51.37
C LEU A 340 2.61 8.68 52.70
N GLY A 341 2.04 8.27 53.83
CA GLY A 341 2.63 8.60 55.12
C GLY A 341 1.99 7.92 56.29
N PHE A 342 2.49 8.18 57.49
CA PHE A 342 1.96 7.57 58.72
C PHE A 342 2.19 8.45 59.94
N HIS A 343 1.43 8.13 61.00
CA HIS A 343 1.63 8.66 62.34
C HIS A 343 1.98 7.54 63.33
N ARG A 344 3.06 7.71 64.10
CA ARG A 344 3.49 6.77 65.15
C ARG A 344 4.09 7.49 66.34
N ASP A 345 4.14 6.83 67.50
CA ASP A 345 4.75 7.40 68.72
C ASP A 345 6.29 7.39 68.67
N SER A 346 6.88 6.72 67.70
CA SER A 346 8.33 6.55 67.56
C SER A 346 8.78 6.85 66.14
N TRP A 347 10.00 7.37 66.04
CA TRP A 347 10.65 7.63 64.77
C TRP A 347 10.91 6.35 64.00
N ILE A 348 10.51 6.34 62.73
CA ILE A 348 10.89 5.29 61.80
C ILE A 348 12.03 5.79 60.90
N PHE A 349 12.08 7.09 60.62
CA PHE A 349 13.01 7.68 59.65
C PHE A 349 12.98 6.89 58.35
N PHE A 350 11.80 6.70 57.76
CA PHE A 350 11.69 5.81 56.61
C PHE A 350 12.59 6.27 55.46
N GLU A 351 13.18 5.30 54.76
CA GLU A 351 14.09 5.47 53.62
C GLU A 351 13.58 4.67 52.40
N GLN A 352 12.58 3.81 52.61
CA GLN A 352 12.00 2.95 51.58
C GLN A 352 10.49 2.86 51.75
N ILE A 353 9.77 2.88 50.63
CA ILE A 353 8.35 2.53 50.54
C ILE A 353 8.26 1.31 49.63
N GLN A 354 7.73 0.20 50.14
CA GLN A 354 7.54 -1.03 49.38
C GLN A 354 6.07 -1.28 49.15
N PHE A 355 5.70 -1.60 47.92
CA PHE A 355 4.36 -2.04 47.56
C PHE A 355 4.38 -3.54 47.28
N ILE A 356 3.38 -4.24 47.79
CA ILE A 356 3.09 -5.61 47.37
C ILE A 356 1.72 -5.59 46.71
N VAL A 357 1.67 -5.81 45.40
CA VAL A 357 0.46 -5.77 44.57
C VAL A 357 0.29 -7.15 43.93
N ASP A 358 -0.73 -7.88 44.37
CA ASP A 358 -1.03 -9.25 43.91
C ASP A 358 0.16 -10.23 43.93
N GLY A 359 1.07 -10.02 44.88
CA GLY A 359 2.26 -10.85 45.11
C GLY A 359 3.53 -10.33 44.44
N GLU A 360 3.43 -9.36 43.53
CA GLU A 360 4.58 -8.64 42.98
C GLU A 360 5.03 -7.54 43.94
N THR A 361 6.33 -7.28 44.00
CA THR A 361 6.91 -6.32 44.94
C THR A 361 7.63 -5.21 44.20
N GLU A 362 7.22 -3.98 44.46
CA GLU A 362 7.87 -2.76 43.98
C GLU A 362 8.49 -2.01 45.16
N THR A 363 9.62 -1.33 44.96
CA THR A 363 10.33 -0.65 46.06
C THR A 363 10.84 0.71 45.61
N TRP A 364 10.31 1.76 46.24
CA TRP A 364 10.77 3.12 46.07
C TRP A 364 11.78 3.47 47.16
N PHE A 365 12.98 3.86 46.74
CA PHE A 365 14.00 4.41 47.62
C PHE A 365 13.80 5.91 47.74
N ILE A 366 13.66 6.41 48.97
CA ILE A 366 13.31 7.80 49.24
C ILE A 366 14.53 8.52 49.81
N GLU A 367 14.97 9.59 49.15
CA GLU A 367 16.03 10.40 49.71
C GLU A 367 15.55 11.13 50.97
N ARG A 368 16.47 11.31 51.92
CA ARG A 368 16.15 11.88 53.23
C ARG A 368 15.57 13.30 53.15
N LEU A 369 15.88 14.07 52.10
CA LEU A 369 15.41 15.44 51.93
C LEU A 369 14.01 15.53 51.32
N ASP A 370 13.55 14.47 50.64
CA ASP A 370 12.26 14.50 49.95
C ASP A 370 11.11 14.10 50.89
N LYS A 371 11.41 13.34 51.94
CA LYS A 371 10.42 13.07 52.99
C LYS A 371 10.19 14.30 53.85
N GLN A 372 8.93 14.46 54.23
CA GLN A 372 8.49 15.48 55.16
C GLN A 372 8.27 14.85 56.54
N THR A 373 8.44 15.65 57.58
CA THR A 373 8.25 15.19 58.95
C THR A 373 7.73 16.31 59.84
N ASP A 374 6.78 15.97 60.71
CA ASP A 374 6.32 16.84 61.78
C ASP A 374 6.18 16.10 63.12
N VAL A 375 6.28 16.84 64.22
CA VAL A 375 6.22 16.32 65.59
C VAL A 375 5.09 17.00 66.36
N ASP A 376 3.91 16.38 66.34
CA ASP A 376 2.79 16.76 67.20
C ASP A 376 2.14 15.51 67.81
N ARG A 377 2.19 15.40 69.15
CA ARG A 377 1.63 14.27 69.91
C ARG A 377 1.96 12.89 69.30
N GLY A 378 3.18 12.78 68.77
CA GLY A 378 3.74 11.66 68.00
C GLY A 378 4.58 12.20 66.84
N ILE A 379 4.97 11.31 65.92
CA ILE A 379 5.79 11.58 64.74
C ILE A 379 4.94 11.32 63.51
N TYR A 380 4.86 12.32 62.63
CA TYR A 380 4.30 12.21 61.29
C TYR A 380 5.46 12.15 60.31
N GLU A 381 5.48 11.15 59.44
CA GLU A 381 6.42 11.10 58.31
C GLU A 381 5.61 10.83 57.04
N TRP A 382 5.84 11.60 55.99
CA TRP A 382 5.14 11.42 54.72
C TRP A 382 5.99 11.78 53.50
N TYR A 383 5.52 11.32 52.35
CA TYR A 383 6.09 11.52 51.03
C TYR A 383 4.96 11.89 50.06
N MET A 384 5.23 12.87 49.18
CA MET A 384 4.36 13.21 48.07
C MET A 384 5.02 12.69 46.80
N ALA A 385 4.64 11.49 46.38
CA ALA A 385 5.18 10.88 45.17
C ALA A 385 4.55 11.53 43.94
N ALA A 386 5.36 11.78 42.92
CA ALA A 386 4.99 12.23 41.58
C ALA A 386 5.99 11.61 40.59
N SER A 387 5.67 11.60 39.30
CA SER A 387 6.56 11.01 38.28
C SER A 387 8.00 11.54 38.37
N HIS A 388 8.19 12.86 38.45
CA HIS A 388 9.52 13.50 38.47
C HIS A 388 10.36 13.26 39.73
N ASN A 389 9.78 12.71 40.81
CA ASN A 389 10.52 12.37 42.04
C ASN A 389 10.49 10.87 42.36
N THR A 390 10.02 10.05 41.42
CA THR A 390 10.12 8.59 41.50
C THR A 390 11.09 8.07 40.45
N VAL A 391 11.31 6.76 40.40
CA VAL A 391 12.13 6.12 39.35
C VAL A 391 11.41 6.02 38.01
N TYR A 392 10.13 6.41 37.96
CA TYR A 392 9.27 6.27 36.79
C TYR A 392 9.18 7.56 35.98
N ASN A 393 9.01 7.43 34.67
CA ASN A 393 8.43 8.52 33.88
C ASN A 393 6.91 8.62 34.16
N MET A 394 6.21 9.59 33.55
CA MET A 394 4.78 9.79 33.82
C MET A 394 3.96 8.55 33.48
N ASP A 395 4.12 7.98 32.28
CA ASP A 395 3.36 6.81 31.83
C ASP A 395 3.55 5.61 32.77
N GLN A 396 4.79 5.29 33.13
CA GLN A 396 5.10 4.18 34.05
C GLN A 396 4.55 4.43 35.46
N TYR A 397 4.54 5.69 35.90
CA TYR A 397 4.00 6.08 37.20
C TYR A 397 2.48 5.88 37.22
N ILE A 398 1.77 6.37 36.21
CA ILE A 398 0.32 6.21 36.05
C ILE A 398 -0.05 4.74 35.90
N GLU A 399 0.66 3.98 35.05
CA GLU A 399 0.47 2.54 34.86
C GLU A 399 0.59 1.79 36.20
N PHE A 400 1.65 2.06 36.97
CA PHE A 400 1.84 1.43 38.27
C PHE A 400 0.69 1.76 39.25
N LEU A 401 0.22 3.01 39.28
CA LEU A 401 -0.92 3.38 40.12
C LEU A 401 -2.21 2.68 39.66
N GLY A 402 -2.41 2.51 38.35
CA GLY A 402 -3.47 1.69 37.77
C GLY A 402 -3.43 0.25 38.28
N THR A 403 -2.24 -0.38 38.30
CA THR A 403 -2.12 -1.74 38.85
C THR A 403 -2.53 -1.83 40.32
N ILE A 404 -2.29 -0.80 41.13
CA ILE A 404 -2.75 -0.76 42.53
C ILE A 404 -4.27 -0.64 42.59
N ALA A 405 -4.86 0.26 41.81
CA ALA A 405 -6.31 0.48 41.76
C ALA A 405 -7.07 -0.80 41.36
N GLU A 406 -6.58 -1.54 40.36
CA GLU A 406 -7.23 -2.75 39.85
C GLU A 406 -6.95 -4.02 40.68
N SER A 407 -5.94 -3.99 41.54
CA SER A 407 -5.45 -5.18 42.25
C SER A 407 -6.49 -5.84 43.16
N THR A 408 -6.39 -7.16 43.31
CA THR A 408 -7.20 -7.89 44.31
C THR A 408 -6.68 -7.60 45.72
N THR A 409 -5.36 -7.53 45.88
CA THR A 409 -4.68 -7.26 47.16
C THR A 409 -3.51 -6.32 46.95
N ALA A 410 -3.51 -5.22 47.71
CA ALA A 410 -2.37 -4.31 47.75
C ALA A 410 -1.98 -3.95 49.18
N LYS A 411 -0.68 -3.89 49.45
CA LYS A 411 -0.11 -3.47 50.74
C LYS A 411 1.02 -2.49 50.52
N VAL A 412 1.18 -1.55 51.44
CA VAL A 412 2.31 -0.64 51.48
C VAL A 412 3.07 -0.81 52.81
N ARG A 413 4.40 -0.81 52.73
CA ARG A 413 5.30 -0.84 53.88
C ARG A 413 6.29 0.33 53.81
N PHE A 414 6.36 1.09 54.88
CA PHE A 414 7.39 2.10 55.12
C PHE A 414 8.50 1.48 55.97
N SER A 415 9.75 1.55 55.52
CA SER A 415 10.90 0.92 56.18
C SER A 415 12.05 1.92 56.40
N GLY A 416 12.66 1.86 57.58
CA GLY A 416 13.82 2.64 57.99
C GLY A 416 14.46 2.04 59.25
N GLN A 417 14.51 2.80 60.34
CA GLN A 417 14.87 2.29 61.68
C GLN A 417 13.78 1.41 62.32
N GLY A 418 12.57 1.44 61.77
CA GLY A 418 11.47 0.54 62.07
C GLY A 418 10.65 0.27 60.82
N THR A 419 9.45 -0.31 60.99
CA THR A 419 8.54 -0.59 59.88
C THR A 419 7.10 -0.23 60.23
N VAL A 420 6.37 0.31 59.25
CA VAL A 420 4.92 0.51 59.31
C VAL A 420 4.30 -0.12 58.08
N GLU A 421 3.23 -0.89 58.26
CA GLU A 421 2.51 -1.56 57.17
C GLU A 421 1.04 -1.13 57.15
N HIS A 422 0.47 -1.12 55.95
CA HIS A 422 -0.95 -0.89 55.71
C HIS A 422 -1.43 -1.76 54.56
N THR A 423 -2.64 -2.32 54.70
CA THR A 423 -3.34 -2.96 53.58
C THR A 423 -4.18 -1.89 52.93
N ILE A 424 -3.91 -1.59 51.66
CA ILE A 424 -4.65 -0.61 50.88
C ILE A 424 -6.08 -1.13 50.75
N THR A 425 -7.02 -0.30 51.18
CA THR A 425 -8.43 -0.64 51.28
C THR A 425 -9.14 -0.49 49.94
N GLU A 426 -10.30 -1.13 49.79
CA GLU A 426 -11.13 -0.98 48.58
C GLU A 426 -11.54 0.48 48.32
N GLN A 427 -11.79 1.27 49.37
CA GLN A 427 -12.12 2.67 49.22
C GLN A 427 -10.92 3.50 48.73
N GLU A 428 -9.71 3.19 49.21
CA GLU A 428 -8.48 3.85 48.76
C GLU A 428 -8.18 3.51 47.29
N LYS A 429 -8.36 2.25 46.87
CA LYS A 429 -8.26 1.84 45.47
C LYS A 429 -9.28 2.55 44.58
N LYS A 430 -10.54 2.60 45.00
CA LYS A 430 -11.60 3.31 44.26
C LYS A 430 -11.36 4.82 44.16
N ASN A 431 -10.79 5.43 45.20
CA ASN A 431 -10.40 6.84 45.16
C ASN A 431 -9.23 7.06 44.19
N LEU A 432 -8.29 6.12 44.12
CA LEU A 432 -7.18 6.16 43.17
C LEU A 432 -7.69 6.04 41.73
N GLU A 433 -8.49 5.02 41.43
CA GLU A 433 -9.15 4.79 40.14
C GLU A 433 -9.84 6.05 39.61
N ARG A 434 -10.77 6.62 40.39
CA ARG A 434 -11.51 7.84 39.99
C ARG A 434 -10.64 9.07 39.76
N MET A 435 -9.55 9.19 40.53
CA MET A 435 -8.65 10.33 40.36
C MET A 435 -7.75 10.14 39.14
N LEU A 436 -7.40 8.90 38.77
CA LEU A 436 -6.73 8.58 37.52
C LEU A 436 -7.65 8.89 36.34
N GLU A 437 -8.92 8.46 36.38
CA GLU A 437 -9.94 8.81 35.37
C GLU A 437 -10.10 10.34 35.23
N LEU A 438 -10.08 11.06 36.35
CA LEU A 438 -10.13 12.53 36.35
C LEU A 438 -8.91 13.16 35.70
N TYR A 439 -7.72 12.63 35.96
CA TYR A 439 -6.47 13.07 35.35
C TYR A 439 -6.49 12.88 33.83
N GLU A 440 -6.88 11.70 33.36
CA GLU A 440 -7.00 11.37 31.94
C GLU A 440 -8.05 12.25 31.24
N SER A 441 -9.19 12.50 31.89
CA SER A 441 -10.24 13.39 31.39
C SER A 441 -9.72 14.81 31.15
N TYR A 442 -8.87 15.32 32.03
CA TYR A 442 -8.22 16.63 31.84
C TYR A 442 -7.24 16.60 30.67
N GLU A 443 -6.40 15.57 30.54
CA GLU A 443 -5.45 15.47 29.41
C GLU A 443 -6.18 15.42 28.06
N GLN A 444 -7.28 14.68 27.96
CA GLN A 444 -8.09 14.58 26.74
C GLN A 444 -8.82 15.88 26.35
N LEU A 445 -9.07 16.78 27.31
CA LEU A 445 -9.64 18.10 27.02
C LEU A 445 -8.59 19.09 26.50
N VAL A 446 -7.31 18.87 26.83
CA VAL A 446 -6.18 19.73 26.41
C VAL A 446 -5.75 19.42 24.99
N GLN A 447 -5.66 18.13 24.66
CA GLN A 447 -5.09 17.69 23.38
C GLN A 447 -6.03 17.91 22.19
N GLY A 448 -7.32 18.19 22.43
CA GLY A 448 -8.34 18.20 21.38
C GLY A 448 -8.57 16.79 20.80
N PRO A 449 -9.59 16.59 19.96
CA PRO A 449 -9.64 15.39 19.13
C PRO A 449 -8.42 15.41 18.18
N GLU A 450 -7.60 14.35 18.21
CA GLU A 450 -6.47 14.16 17.27
C GLU A 450 -6.92 14.02 15.81
#